data_AF-A0A0C3BRT0-F1
#
_entry.id   AF-A0A0C3BRT0-F1
#
_cell.length_a   1.000
_cell.length_b   1.000
_cell.length_c   1.000
_cell.angle_alpha   90.00
_cell.angle_beta   90.00
_cell.angle_gamma   90.00
#
_symmetry.space_group_name_H-M   'P 1'
#
loop_
_entity.id
_entity.type
_entity.pdbx_description
1 polymer ?
#
loop_
_entity_poly.entity_id
_entity_poly.type
_entity_poly.pdbx_seq_one_letter_code
_entity_poly.pdbx_strand_id
1 'polypeptide(L)'
;MVRLLTHNILACHAKDCNTNNFPLEFKDVQLEIREAEFNPEFLKGFLPKLEWKALVDTAIQLGDTSLPLEQPEMLDDEFLKNLHHVLLEIHVEEGSMTCPNCKHVYPISNGIPNMLLAEHEIG
;
A
#
# COMPACT_ATOMS: atom_id res chain seq x y z
N MET A 1 -11.03 -6.12 0.05
CA MET A 1 -10.39 -5.11 -0.82
C MET A 1 -9.13 -4.57 -0.18
N VAL A 2 -8.01 -4.58 -0.92
CA VAL A 2 -6.71 -4.11 -0.43
C VAL A 2 -6.65 -2.60 -0.59
N ARG A 3 -6.51 -1.89 0.52
CA ARG A 3 -6.25 -0.44 0.53
C ARG A 3 -4.75 -0.19 0.45
N LEU A 4 -4.35 0.95 -0.10
CA LEU A 4 -2.95 1.37 -0.04
C LEU A 4 -2.49 1.59 1.41
N LEU A 5 -3.39 1.97 2.32
CA LEU A 5 -3.12 1.97 3.76
C LEU A 5 -2.62 0.60 4.25
N THR A 6 -3.26 -0.48 3.82
CA THR A 6 -2.89 -1.85 4.20
C THR A 6 -1.59 -2.27 3.52
N HIS A 7 -1.40 -1.93 2.25
CA HIS A 7 -0.16 -2.19 1.53
C HIS A 7 1.05 -1.51 2.18
N ASN A 8 0.90 -0.27 2.67
CA ASN A 8 1.97 0.50 3.31
C ASN A 8 2.45 -0.05 4.66
N ILE A 9 1.81 -1.10 5.18
CA ILE A 9 2.24 -1.83 6.39
C ILE A 9 2.54 -3.32 6.13
N LEU A 10 2.31 -3.82 4.91
CA LEU A 10 2.48 -5.24 4.56
C LEU A 10 3.86 -5.49 3.96
N ALA A 11 4.67 -6.30 4.66
CA ALA A 11 5.98 -6.76 4.20
C ALA A 11 5.99 -8.26 3.89
N CYS A 12 6.97 -8.71 3.12
CA CYS A 12 7.22 -10.13 2.88
C CYS A 12 7.94 -10.78 4.07
N HIS A 13 7.40 -11.91 4.54
CA HIS A 13 7.98 -12.71 5.63
C HIS A 13 8.35 -14.12 5.17
N ALA A 14 8.59 -14.31 3.87
CA ALA A 14 9.13 -15.56 3.36
C ALA A 14 10.49 -15.85 4.02
N LYS A 15 10.82 -17.13 4.13
CA LYS A 15 12.07 -17.61 4.71
C LYS A 15 13.27 -16.88 4.11
N ASP A 16 14.18 -16.46 4.99
CA ASP A 16 15.38 -15.69 4.67
C ASP A 16 15.13 -14.31 4.01
N CYS A 17 13.88 -13.83 3.91
CA CYS A 17 13.53 -12.54 3.33
C CYS A 17 13.49 -11.42 4.39
N ASN A 18 14.63 -11.17 5.02
CA ASN A 18 14.77 -10.20 6.13
C ASN A 18 15.24 -8.80 5.71
N THR A 19 15.57 -8.61 4.43
CA THR A 19 16.01 -7.32 3.85
C THR A 19 15.21 -7.03 2.59
N ASN A 20 15.03 -5.75 2.24
CA ASN A 20 14.33 -5.31 1.02
C ASN A 20 12.99 -6.04 0.77
N ASN A 21 12.24 -6.30 1.84
CA ASN A 21 10.99 -7.08 1.82
C ASN A 21 9.73 -6.20 1.84
N PHE A 22 9.93 -4.88 1.73
CA PHE A 22 8.91 -3.83 1.71
C PHE A 22 9.42 -2.63 0.87
N PRO A 23 8.54 -1.93 0.13
CA PRO A 23 7.15 -2.29 -0.18
C PRO A 23 7.05 -3.45 -1.17
N LEU A 24 5.91 -4.14 -1.21
CA LEU A 24 5.64 -5.15 -2.25
C LEU A 24 5.24 -4.47 -3.56
N GLU A 25 5.71 -4.95 -4.71
CA GLU A 25 5.40 -4.35 -6.01
C GLU A 25 4.06 -4.83 -6.55
N PHE A 26 3.14 -3.93 -6.90
CA PHE A 26 1.92 -4.33 -7.61
C PHE A 26 2.20 -4.76 -9.05
N LYS A 27 1.51 -5.80 -9.52
CA LYS A 27 1.53 -6.28 -10.91
C LYS A 27 0.13 -6.66 -11.36
N ASP A 28 -0.19 -6.31 -12.61
CA ASP A 28 -1.44 -6.65 -13.31
C ASP A 28 -2.70 -6.34 -12.49
N VAL A 29 -2.71 -5.18 -11.83
CA VAL A 29 -3.77 -4.80 -10.90
C VAL A 29 -5.00 -4.22 -11.56
N GLN A 30 -6.17 -4.53 -11.00
CA GLN A 30 -7.43 -3.86 -11.27
C GLN A 30 -7.80 -2.97 -10.09
N LEU A 31 -7.94 -1.68 -10.36
CA LEU A 31 -8.24 -0.67 -9.37
C LEU A 31 -9.73 -0.36 -9.33
N GLU A 32 -10.24 -0.10 -8.13
CA GLU A 32 -11.56 0.43 -7.90
C GLU A 32 -11.49 1.59 -6.92
N ILE A 33 -12.17 2.68 -7.24
CA ILE A 33 -12.32 3.82 -6.33
C ILE A 33 -13.62 3.64 -5.56
N ARG A 34 -13.53 3.58 -4.23
CA ARG A 34 -14.70 3.53 -3.35
C ARG A 34 -14.61 4.65 -2.32
N GLU A 35 -15.65 5.46 -2.22
CA GLU A 35 -15.72 6.54 -1.24
C GLU A 35 -15.56 6.00 0.19
N ALA A 36 -14.82 6.74 1.01
CA ALA A 36 -14.65 6.46 2.43
C ALA A 36 -14.94 7.70 3.27
N GLU A 37 -15.35 7.50 4.52
CA GLU A 37 -15.60 8.63 5.44
C GLU A 37 -14.30 9.39 5.70
N PHE A 38 -14.31 10.70 5.39
CA PHE A 38 -13.16 11.56 5.61
C PHE A 38 -12.99 11.85 7.11
N ASN A 39 -11.87 11.41 7.68
CA ASN A 39 -11.50 11.67 9.06
C ASN A 39 -10.08 12.27 9.16
N PRO A 40 -9.95 13.60 9.30
CA PRO A 40 -8.65 14.25 9.34
C PRO A 40 -7.82 13.92 10.59
N GLU A 41 -8.47 13.63 11.73
CA GLU A 41 -7.77 13.26 12.96
C GLU A 41 -7.11 11.88 12.82
N PHE A 42 -7.81 10.93 12.20
CA PHE A 42 -7.25 9.61 11.86
C PHE A 42 -6.00 9.75 10.96
N LEU A 43 -6.08 10.55 9.90
CA LEU A 43 -4.97 10.74 8.95
C LEU A 43 -3.75 11.37 9.64
N LYS A 44 -3.96 12.41 10.45
CA LYS A 44 -2.87 13.05 11.22
C LYS A 44 -2.24 12.07 12.21
N GLY A 45 -3.03 11.23 12.86
CA GLY A 45 -2.55 10.21 13.80
C GLY A 45 -1.83 9.04 13.12
N PHE A 46 -2.17 8.73 11.87
CA PHE A 46 -1.56 7.64 11.11
C PHE A 46 -0.32 8.08 10.33
N LEU A 47 -0.23 9.37 9.95
CA LEU A 47 0.89 9.94 9.19
C LEU A 47 2.29 9.51 9.70
N PRO A 48 2.59 9.50 11.02
CA PRO A 48 3.91 9.11 11.51
C PRO A 48 4.24 7.62 11.33
N LYS A 49 3.25 6.79 11.01
CA LYS A 49 3.40 5.34 10.78
C LYS A 49 3.52 4.99 9.30
N LEU A 50 3.33 5.98 8.42
CA LEU A 50 3.39 5.77 6.98
C LEU A 50 4.84 5.77 6.53
N GLU A 51 5.18 4.77 5.73
CA GLU A 51 6.38 4.82 4.92
C GLU A 51 6.08 5.69 3.69
N TRP A 52 6.32 7.00 3.83
CA TRP A 52 5.90 8.03 2.87
C TRP A 52 6.39 7.75 1.45
N LYS A 53 7.69 7.46 1.31
CA LYS A 53 8.28 7.18 0.00
C LYS A 53 7.63 5.96 -0.66
N ALA A 54 7.40 4.90 0.11
CA ALA A 54 6.75 3.70 -0.40
C ALA A 54 5.31 3.97 -0.84
N LEU A 55 4.56 4.79 -0.08
CA LEU A 55 3.19 5.18 -0.43
C LEU A 55 3.16 5.97 -1.75
N VAL A 56 4.01 6.98 -1.88
CA VAL A 56 4.06 7.83 -3.08
C VAL A 56 4.50 7.04 -4.30
N ASP A 57 5.56 6.24 -4.20
CA ASP A 57 6.04 5.40 -5.30
C ASP A 57 4.94 4.41 -5.74
N THR A 58 4.19 3.86 -4.80
CA THR A 58 3.04 2.97 -5.06
C THR A 58 1.89 3.72 -5.72
N ALA A 59 1.51 4.89 -5.23
CA ALA A 59 0.45 5.71 -5.82
C ALA A 59 0.78 6.05 -7.29
N ILE A 60 2.02 6.46 -7.56
CA ILE A 60 2.51 6.76 -8.91
C ILE A 60 2.46 5.51 -9.79
N GLN A 61 2.86 4.34 -9.28
CA GLN A 61 2.77 3.07 -9.99
C GLN A 61 1.32 2.75 -10.41
N LEU A 62 0.35 3.14 -9.58
CA LEU A 62 -1.08 2.94 -9.81
C LEU A 62 -1.74 4.08 -10.63
N GLY A 63 -0.97 5.09 -11.05
CA GLY A 63 -1.43 6.19 -11.88
C GLY A 63 -1.94 7.42 -11.11
N ASP A 64 -1.74 7.48 -9.79
CA ASP A 64 -2.09 8.64 -8.96
C ASP A 64 -0.83 9.46 -8.62
N THR A 65 -0.88 10.76 -8.93
CA THR A 65 0.21 11.71 -8.64
C THR A 65 -0.25 12.86 -7.74
N SER A 66 -1.29 12.64 -6.93
CA SER A 66 -1.90 13.68 -6.08
C SER A 66 -1.04 14.03 -4.84
N LEU A 67 -0.15 13.12 -4.44
CA LEU A 67 0.73 13.30 -3.29
C LEU A 67 2.08 13.91 -3.69
N PRO A 68 2.65 14.79 -2.85
CA PRO A 68 3.99 15.31 -3.05
C PRO A 68 5.06 14.24 -2.80
N LEU A 69 6.20 14.36 -3.48
CA LEU A 69 7.34 13.42 -3.35
C LEU A 69 7.91 13.38 -1.92
N GLU A 70 7.91 14.52 -1.24
CA GLU A 70 8.34 14.65 0.15
C GLU A 70 7.13 14.92 1.03
N GLN A 71 7.16 14.38 2.25
CA GLN A 71 6.07 14.59 3.20
C GLN A 71 6.01 16.07 3.57
N PRO A 72 4.86 16.75 3.38
CA PRO A 72 4.76 18.17 3.65
C PRO A 72 4.76 18.44 5.16
N GLU A 73 5.38 19.55 5.55
CA GLU A 73 5.35 20.03 6.94
C GLU A 73 3.97 20.58 7.33
N MET A 74 3.26 21.16 6.35
CA MET A 74 1.91 21.70 6.53
C MET A 74 0.86 20.70 6.07
N LEU A 75 -0.04 20.33 6.97
CA LEU A 75 -1.14 19.40 6.70
C LEU A 75 -2.44 20.19 6.50
N ASP A 76 -2.54 20.88 5.36
CA ASP A 76 -3.75 21.59 4.99
C ASP A 76 -4.89 20.63 4.56
N ASP A 77 -6.10 21.17 4.46
CA ASP A 77 -7.29 20.37 4.16
C ASP A 77 -7.24 19.73 2.76
N GLU A 78 -6.54 20.34 1.80
CA GLU A 78 -6.39 19.81 0.44
C GLU A 78 -5.47 18.60 0.44
N PHE A 79 -4.31 18.72 1.09
CA PHE A 79 -3.39 17.62 1.31
C PHE A 79 -4.05 16.45 2.03
N LEU A 80 -4.81 16.72 3.11
CA LEU A 80 -5.48 15.67 3.86
C LEU A 80 -6.53 14.94 3.02
N LYS A 81 -7.22 15.63 2.10
CA LYS A 81 -8.15 15.00 1.15
C LYS A 81 -7.43 14.13 0.13
N ASN A 82 -6.29 14.57 -0.40
CA ASN A 82 -5.49 13.75 -1.31
C ASN A 82 -4.93 12.52 -0.59
N LEU A 83 -4.45 12.70 0.64
CA LEU A 83 -3.97 11.59 1.48
C LEU A 83 -5.09 10.60 1.81
N HIS A 84 -6.28 11.09 2.13
CA HIS A 84 -7.48 10.26 2.31
C HIS A 84 -7.79 9.44 1.06
N HIS A 85 -7.84 10.10 -0.10
CA HIS A 85 -8.13 9.46 -1.37
C HIS A 85 -7.16 8.29 -1.63
N VAL A 86 -5.87 8.57 -1.57
CA VAL A 86 -4.84 7.57 -1.84
C VAL A 86 -4.88 6.43 -0.83
N LEU A 87 -5.00 6.71 0.47
CA LEU A 87 -4.93 5.67 1.50
C LEU A 87 -6.19 4.81 1.58
N LEU A 88 -7.37 5.41 1.45
CA LEU A 88 -8.64 4.82 1.85
C LEU A 88 -9.61 4.59 0.70
N GLU A 89 -9.47 5.30 -0.42
CA GLU A 89 -10.43 5.23 -1.53
C GLU A 89 -9.89 4.46 -2.73
N ILE A 90 -8.56 4.45 -2.94
CA ILE A 90 -7.93 3.58 -3.93
C ILE A 90 -7.86 2.16 -3.38
N HIS A 91 -8.48 1.24 -4.11
CA HIS A 91 -8.49 -0.16 -3.76
C HIS A 91 -8.05 -1.05 -4.92
N VAL A 92 -7.36 -2.14 -4.58
CA VAL A 92 -7.00 -3.20 -5.51
C VAL A 92 -7.98 -4.36 -5.34
N GLU A 93 -8.72 -4.68 -6.40
CA GLU A 93 -9.68 -5.79 -6.43
C GLU A 93 -9.04 -7.09 -6.97
N GLU A 94 -8.23 -7.00 -8.02
CA GLU A 94 -7.54 -8.15 -8.61
C GLU A 94 -6.08 -7.77 -8.90
N GLY A 95 -5.17 -8.75 -8.93
CA GLY A 95 -3.77 -8.57 -9.32
C GLY A 95 -2.82 -9.36 -8.43
N SER A 96 -1.60 -8.87 -8.26
CA SER A 96 -0.65 -9.48 -7.34
C SER A 96 0.33 -8.46 -6.74
N MET A 97 0.91 -8.84 -5.60
CA MET A 97 2.00 -8.14 -4.93
C MET A 97 3.25 -9.01 -4.97
N THR A 98 4.33 -8.53 -5.56
CA THR A 98 5.59 -9.28 -5.69
C THR A 98 6.63 -8.73 -4.70
N CYS A 99 7.26 -9.60 -3.92
CA CYS A 99 8.35 -9.18 -3.05
C CYS A 99 9.58 -8.75 -3.88
N PRO A 100 10.14 -7.56 -3.66
CA PRO A 100 11.30 -7.11 -4.44
C PRO A 100 12.58 -7.89 -4.11
N ASN A 101 12.69 -8.51 -2.93
CA ASN A 101 13.84 -9.35 -2.57
C ASN A 101 13.70 -10.80 -3.05
N CYS A 102 12.81 -11.60 -2.45
CA CYS A 102 12.71 -13.03 -2.74
C CYS A 102 11.88 -13.39 -3.99
N LYS A 103 11.24 -12.40 -4.63
CA LYS A 103 10.36 -12.56 -5.80
C LYS A 103 9.13 -13.44 -5.58
N HIS A 104 8.80 -13.76 -4.33
CA HIS A 104 7.54 -14.43 -3.99
C HIS A 104 6.35 -13.54 -4.42
N VAL A 105 5.31 -14.17 -4.96
CA VAL A 105 4.14 -13.50 -5.52
C VAL A 105 2.93 -13.79 -4.63
N TYR A 106 2.34 -12.74 -4.06
CA TYR A 106 1.13 -12.79 -3.27
C TYR A 106 -0.06 -12.40 -4.16
N PRO A 107 -0.91 -13.35 -4.59
CA PRO A 107 -2.05 -13.03 -5.45
C PRO A 107 -3.13 -12.28 -4.66
N ILE A 108 -3.81 -11.36 -5.33
CA ILE A 108 -4.97 -10.62 -4.83
C ILE A 108 -6.17 -11.05 -5.65
N SER A 109 -7.21 -11.54 -4.98
CA SER A 109 -8.49 -11.85 -5.63
C SER A 109 -9.65 -11.42 -4.76
N ASN A 110 -10.68 -10.84 -5.38
CA ASN A 110 -11.83 -10.21 -4.72
C ASN A 110 -11.38 -9.22 -3.62
N GLY A 111 -10.26 -8.57 -3.88
CA GLY A 111 -9.62 -7.61 -3.01
C GLY A 111 -9.05 -8.22 -1.73
N ILE A 112 -8.83 -9.52 -1.67
CA ILE A 112 -8.20 -10.20 -0.53
C ILE A 112 -6.79 -10.64 -0.96
N PRO A 113 -5.73 -10.14 -0.31
CA PRO A 113 -4.38 -10.58 -0.59
C PRO A 113 -4.13 -11.93 0.09
N ASN A 114 -3.69 -12.92 -0.67
CA ASN A 114 -3.25 -14.19 -0.10
C ASN A 114 -1.79 -14.05 0.37
N MET A 115 -1.62 -13.90 1.68
CA MET A 115 -0.31 -13.80 2.34
C MET A 115 0.19 -15.12 2.93
N LEU A 116 -0.45 -16.25 2.59
CA LEU A 116 -0.05 -17.56 3.09
C LEU A 116 1.25 -18.01 2.44
N LEU A 117 2.13 -18.57 3.26
CA LEU A 117 3.40 -19.17 2.85
C LEU A 117 3.32 -20.68 3.06
N ALA A 118 3.94 -21.47 2.18
CA ALA A 118 4.04 -22.91 2.38
C ALA A 118 4.99 -23.23 3.55
N GLU A 119 4.88 -24.41 4.15
CA GLU A 119 5.71 -24.80 5.31
C GLU A 119 7.22 -24.68 5.05
N HIS A 120 7.68 -24.91 3.82
CA HIS A 120 9.09 -24.78 3.46
C HIS A 120 9.55 -23.32 3.23
N GLU A 121 8.60 -22.40 3.08
CA GLU A 121 8.79 -20.96 2.94
C GLU A 121 8.69 -20.24 4.29
N ILE A 122 8.44 -20.98 5.37
CA ILE A 122 8.42 -20.48 6.74
C ILE A 122 9.69 -21.02 7.44
N GLY A 123 10.39 -20.14 8.16
CA GLY A 123 11.66 -20.43 8.82
C GLY A 123 11.60 -20.15 10.30
#